data_AF-A0AAD7A1Q3-F1
#
_entry.id   AF-A0AAD7A1Q3-F1
#
_cell.length_a   1.000
_cell.length_b   1.000
_cell.length_c   1.000
_cell.angle_alpha   90.00
_cell.angle_beta   90.00
_cell.angle_gamma   90.00
#
_symmetry.space_group_name_H-M   'P 1'
#
loop_
_entity.id
_entity.type
_entity.pdbx_description
1 polymer ?
#
loop_
_entity_poly.entity_id
_entity_poly.type
_entity_poly.pdbx_seq_one_letter_code
_entity_poly.pdbx_strand_id
1 'polypeptide(L)' 'YNKTGRGYPDVSTQGWNFEIVVDGEVTLEGGTSASSPTFASIIALINDRLLAENKAVLGFLNP' A
#
# COMPACT_ATOMS: atom_id res chain seq x y z
N TYR A 1 -17.07 19.46 -3.83
CA TYR A 1 -16.69 18.52 -2.75
C TYR A 1 -17.68 18.65 -1.60
N ASN A 2 -17.91 17.59 -0.84
CA ASN A 2 -18.74 17.65 0.38
C ASN A 2 -17.82 17.87 1.59
N LYS A 3 -17.97 19.02 2.28
CA LYS A 3 -17.14 19.41 3.43
C LYS A 3 -17.31 18.50 4.65
N THR A 4 -18.45 17.80 4.76
CA THR A 4 -18.77 16.95 5.92
C THR A 4 -18.66 15.45 5.61
N GLY A 5 -18.30 15.08 4.38
CA GLY A 5 -18.06 13.69 3.99
C GLY A 5 -16.66 13.20 4.36
N ARG A 6 -16.44 11.88 4.35
CA ARG A 6 -15.11 11.28 4.59
C ARG A 6 -14.14 11.64 3.47
N GLY A 7 -13.11 12.41 3.80
CA GLY A 7 -12.00 12.72 2.89
C GLY A 7 -11.03 11.55 2.78
N TYR A 8 -10.52 11.29 1.58
CA TYR A 8 -9.51 10.28 1.25
C TYR A 8 -8.55 10.83 0.19
N PRO A 9 -7.35 10.27 -0.01
CA PRO A 9 -6.80 9.04 0.60
C PRO A 9 -6.31 9.23 2.04
N ASP A 10 -6.11 8.14 2.78
CA ASP A 10 -5.48 8.17 4.12
C ASP A 10 -3.95 8.18 4.05
N VAL A 11 -3.41 7.60 2.98
CA VAL A 11 -1.97 7.48 2.73
C VAL A 11 -1.69 7.54 1.23
N SER A 12 -0.43 7.83 0.87
CA SER A 12 0.05 7.78 -0.51
C SER A 12 1.41 7.12 -0.60
N THR A 13 1.68 6.47 -1.73
CA THR A 13 2.95 5.85 -2.09
C THR A 13 3.20 6.05 -3.60
N GLN A 14 4.38 5.67 -4.11
CA GLN A 14 4.66 5.70 -5.55
C GLN A 14 3.54 4.98 -6.32
N GLY A 15 3.12 5.53 -7.45
CA GLY A 15 2.03 5.01 -8.27
C GLY A 15 2.28 5.13 -9.77
N TRP A 16 3.52 5.37 -10.20
CA TRP A 16 3.85 5.59 -11.60
C TRP A 16 5.19 4.95 -11.96
N ASN A 17 5.30 4.48 -13.21
CA ASN A 17 6.49 3.82 -13.77
C ASN A 17 7.01 2.65 -12.92
N PHE A 18 6.09 1.81 -12.42
CA PHE A 18 6.48 0.50 -11.91
C PHE A 18 6.80 -0.42 -13.07
N GLU A 19 8.01 -0.97 -13.08
CA GLU A 19 8.32 -2.07 -13.97
C GLU A 19 7.58 -3.33 -13.51
N ILE A 20 6.79 -3.91 -14.39
CA ILE A 20 6.06 -5.16 -14.17
C ILE A 20 6.30 -6.11 -15.34
N VAL A 21 6.05 -7.41 -15.09
CA VAL A 21 6.00 -8.43 -16.15
C VAL A 21 4.54 -8.85 -16.32
N VAL A 22 3.99 -8.67 -17.52
CA VAL A 22 2.64 -9.11 -17.89
C VAL A 22 2.73 -9.90 -19.18
N ASP A 23 2.15 -11.10 -19.19
CA ASP A 23 2.19 -12.03 -20.33
C ASP A 23 3.61 -12.30 -20.89
N GLY A 24 4.63 -12.24 -20.01
CA GLY A 24 6.03 -12.46 -20.37
C GLY A 24 6.79 -11.22 -20.83
N GLU A 25 6.12 -10.08 -20.98
CA GLU A 25 6.72 -8.82 -21.44
C GLU A 25 6.95 -7.85 -20.27
N VAL A 26 8.08 -7.15 -20.31
CA VAL A 26 8.38 -6.08 -19.36
C VAL A 26 7.70 -4.79 -19.81
N THR A 27 6.87 -4.21 -18.95
CA THR A 27 6.19 -2.95 -19.20
C THR A 27 6.29 -2.03 -17.99
N LEU A 28 6.09 -0.73 -18.21
CA LEU A 28 5.97 0.27 -17.15
C LEU A 28 4.49 0.58 -16.93
N GLU A 29 4.01 0.34 -15.71
CA GLU A 29 2.63 0.62 -15.33
C GLU A 29 2.52 1.64 -14.20
N GLY A 30 1.31 2.19 -14.07
CA GLY A 30 0.99 3.17 -13.04
C GLY A 30 -0.44 3.04 -12.50
N GLY A 31 -0.85 4.07 -11.77
CA GLY A 31 -2.11 4.12 -11.05
C GLY A 31 -1.97 3.75 -9.56
N THR A 32 -3.01 4.10 -8.80
CA THR A 32 -3.12 3.76 -7.37
C THR A 32 -3.19 2.24 -7.14
N SER A 33 -3.46 1.46 -8.18
CA SER A 33 -3.32 0.00 -8.19
C SER A 33 -1.90 -0.46 -7.88
N ALA A 34 -0.87 0.28 -8.29
CA ALA A 34 0.53 -0.01 -7.92
C ALA A 34 0.89 0.53 -6.52
N SER A 35 0.30 1.66 -6.13
CA SER A 35 0.47 2.24 -4.79
C SER A 35 -0.06 1.34 -3.67
N SER A 36 -1.22 0.70 -3.90
CA SER A 36 -1.91 -0.14 -2.92
C SER A 36 -1.07 -1.34 -2.42
N PRO A 37 -0.52 -2.22 -3.28
CA PRO A 37 0.36 -3.30 -2.85
C PRO A 37 1.71 -2.80 -2.32
N THR A 38 2.20 -1.64 -2.79
CA THR A 38 3.40 -1.01 -2.24
C THR A 38 3.21 -0.67 -0.75
N PHE A 39 2.09 -0.02 -0.40
CA PHE A 39 1.77 0.27 0.99
C PHE A 39 1.50 -1.01 1.80
N ALA A 40 0.76 -1.96 1.25
CA ALA A 40 0.49 -3.24 1.91
C ALA A 40 1.80 -4.00 2.25
N SER A 41 2.79 -3.97 1.37
CA SER A 41 4.10 -4.61 1.59
C SER A 41 4.88 -3.95 2.72
N ILE A 42 4.83 -2.61 2.84
CA ILE A 42 5.43 -1.89 3.97
C ILE A 42 4.78 -2.34 5.29
N ILE A 43 3.45 -2.42 5.33
CA ILE A 43 2.71 -2.87 6.52
C ILE A 43 3.03 -4.33 6.85
N ALA A 44 3.18 -5.20 5.84
CA ALA A 44 3.59 -6.58 6.04
C ALA A 44 4.98 -6.68 6.71
N LEU A 45 5.95 -5.89 6.28
CA LEU A 45 7.29 -5.83 6.91
C LEU A 45 7.25 -5.33 8.35
N ILE A 46 6.40 -4.34 8.64
CA ILE A 46 6.22 -3.86 10.02
C ILE A 46 5.57 -4.96 10.88
N ASN A 47 4.53 -5.63 10.37
CA ASN A 47 3.88 -6.73 11.07
C ASN A 47 4.83 -7.91 11.32
N ASP A 48 5.69 -8.25 10.35
CA ASP A 48 6.73 -9.27 10.52
C ASP A 48 7.66 -8.91 11.70
N ARG A 49 8.13 -7.66 11.75
CA ARG A 49 8.97 -7.18 12.85
C ARG A 49 8.26 -7.21 14.20
N LEU A 50 6.96 -6.88 14.24
CA LEU A 50 6.15 -6.93 15.46
C LEU A 50 5.97 -8.37 15.95
N LEU A 51 5.64 -9.29 15.05
CA LEU A 51 5.49 -10.71 15.36
C LEU A 51 6.79 -11.31 15.88
N ALA A 52 7.94 -10.92 15.32
CA ALA A 52 9.26 -11.31 15.81
C ALA A 52 9.54 -10.86 17.26
N GLU A 53 8.81 -9.86 17.78
CA GLU A 53 8.86 -9.41 19.18
C GLU A 53 7.69 -9.91 20.03
N ASN A 54 6.89 -10.86 19.52
CA ASN A 54 5.64 -11.30 20.14
C ASN A 54 4.65 -10.15 20.40
N LYS A 55 4.63 -9.12 19.54
CA LYS A 55 3.66 -8.03 19.57
C LYS A 55 2.51 -8.32 18.61
N ALA A 56 1.35 -7.73 18.88
CA ALA A 56 0.21 -7.77 17.97
C ALA A 56 0.51 -7.02 16.67
N VAL A 57 -0.09 -7.47 15.56
CA VAL A 57 -0.05 -6.79 14.25
C VAL A 57 -0.89 -5.51 14.27
N LEU A 58 -0.62 -4.60 13.33
CA LEU A 58 -1.25 -3.27 13.31
C LEU A 58 -2.77 -3.30 13.05
N GLY A 59 -3.28 -4.23 12.24
CA GLY A 59 -4.71 -4.35 11.95
C GLY A 59 -5.29 -3.13 11.21
N PHE A 60 -6.41 -2.59 11.71
CA PHE A 60 -7.05 -1.39 11.17
C PHE A 60 -6.21 -0.15 11.51
N LEU A 61 -5.66 0.51 10.50
CA LEU A 61 -4.64 1.55 10.68
C LEU A 61 -5.21 2.95 10.91
N ASN A 62 -6.41 3.21 10.42
CA ASN A 62 -7.09 4.46 10.69
C ASN A 62 -7.83 4.29 12.03
N PRO A 63 -7.65 5.17 13.03
CA PRO A 63 -8.30 5.02 14.33
C PRO A 63 -9.78 5.42 14.35
#